data_AF-A0A8J7LYK9-F1
#
_entry.id   AF-A0A8J7LYK9-F1
#
_cell.length_a   1.000
_cell.length_b   1.000
_cell.length_c   1.000
_cell.angle_alpha   90.00
_cell.angle_beta   90.00
_cell.angle_gamma   90.00
#
_symmetry.space_group_name_H-M   'P 1'
#
loop_
_entity.id
_entity.type
_entity.pdbx_description
1 polymer ?
#
loop_
_entity_poly.entity_id
_entity_poly.type
_entity_poly.pdbx_seq_one_letter_code
_entity_poly.pdbx_strand_id
1 'polypeptide(L)'
;MARVHIDDLAAGMVLQQQVCDRSGRMLLPAGEALNDRHLHIFRMWGVVEVEIVGEEIASDAEQDEIPPDPELHARERAVVEELFAHNDPNHPAIKELMRVCIHRRIARAA
;
A
#
# COMPACT_ATOMS: atom_id res chain seq x y z
N MET A 1 5.85 8.75 -7.65
CA MET A 1 5.04 7.65 -8.22
C MET A 1 3.94 7.41 -7.23
N ALA A 2 2.68 7.61 -7.59
CA ALA A 2 1.58 7.58 -6.63
C ALA A 2 0.92 6.20 -6.65
N ARG A 3 0.97 5.47 -5.52
CA ARG A 3 0.10 4.32 -5.28
C ARG A 3 -1.22 4.84 -4.73
N VAL A 4 -2.30 4.54 -5.43
CA VAL A 4 -3.62 5.05 -5.10
C VAL A 4 -4.53 3.86 -4.78
N HIS A 5 -5.21 3.94 -3.65
CA HIS A 5 -6.19 2.94 -3.23
C HIS A 5 -7.35 2.92 -4.23
N ILE A 6 -7.94 1.74 -4.46
CA ILE A 6 -9.02 1.55 -5.45
C ILE A 6 -10.25 2.44 -5.18
N ASP A 7 -10.44 2.86 -3.92
CA ASP A 7 -11.53 3.76 -3.53
C ASP A 7 -11.27 5.23 -3.88
N ASP A 8 -10.01 5.61 -4.08
CA ASP A 8 -9.59 6.98 -4.41
C ASP A 8 -9.38 7.17 -5.93
N LEU A 9 -9.50 6.09 -6.71
CA LEU A 9 -9.36 6.16 -8.16
C LEU A 9 -10.58 6.81 -8.82
N ALA A 10 -10.31 7.72 -9.75
CA ALA A 10 -11.32 8.36 -10.58
C ALA A 10 -11.10 8.05 -12.07
N ALA A 11 -12.21 8.09 -12.83
CA ALA A 11 -12.13 8.06 -14.29
C ALA A 11 -11.27 9.21 -14.81
N GLY A 12 -10.43 8.94 -15.81
CA GLY A 12 -9.47 9.88 -16.39
C GLY A 12 -8.06 9.79 -15.83
N MET A 13 -7.83 9.13 -14.68
CA MET A 13 -6.48 8.84 -14.21
C MET A 13 -5.77 7.85 -15.16
N VAL A 14 -4.47 7.98 -15.37
CA VAL A 14 -3.71 7.12 -16.30
C VAL A 14 -2.85 6.14 -15.51
N LEU A 15 -2.89 4.85 -15.86
CA LEU A 15 -2.03 3.86 -15.23
C LEU A 15 -0.56 4.07 -15.58
N GLN A 16 0.30 4.02 -14.57
CA GLN A 16 1.75 4.06 -14.75
C GLN A 16 2.31 2.69 -15.11
N GLN A 17 1.77 1.63 -14.51
CA GLN A 17 2.19 0.25 -14.75
C GLN A 17 0.99 -0.62 -15.11
N GLN A 18 1.28 -1.76 -15.76
CA GLN A 18 0.25 -2.77 -16.02
C GLN A 18 -0.27 -3.34 -14.70
N VAL A 19 -1.58 -3.58 -14.64
CA VAL A 19 -2.22 -4.24 -13.50
C VAL A 19 -2.46 -5.69 -13.87
N CYS A 20 -2.02 -6.61 -13.02
CA CYS A 20 -2.21 -8.05 -13.18
C CYS A 20 -3.06 -8.61 -12.04
N ASP A 21 -3.76 -9.72 -12.29
CA ASP A 21 -4.40 -10.49 -11.24
C ASP A 21 -3.38 -11.34 -10.46
N ARG A 22 -3.88 -12.07 -9.44
CA ARG A 22 -3.08 -12.98 -8.60
C ARG A 22 -2.36 -14.10 -9.36
N SER A 23 -2.80 -14.42 -10.59
CA SER A 23 -2.22 -15.44 -11.46
C SER A 23 -1.19 -14.88 -12.44
N GLY A 24 -1.00 -13.55 -12.44
CA GLY A 24 -0.14 -12.85 -13.40
C GLY A 24 -0.82 -12.53 -14.73
N ARG A 25 -2.12 -12.78 -14.87
CA ARG A 25 -2.87 -12.37 -16.06
C ARG A 25 -3.07 -10.86 -16.02
N MET A 26 -2.68 -10.18 -17.10
CA MET A 26 -2.88 -8.74 -17.24
C MET A 26 -4.38 -8.40 -17.31
N LEU A 27 -4.80 -7.47 -16.44
CA LEU A 27 -6.13 -6.89 -16.41
C LEU A 27 -6.19 -5.62 -17.27
N LEU A 28 -5.18 -4.74 -17.15
CA LEU A 28 -5.08 -3.47 -17.87
C LEU A 28 -3.61 -3.15 -18.20
N PRO A 29 -3.29 -2.63 -19.39
CA PRO A 29 -1.92 -2.24 -19.75
C PRO A 29 -1.53 -0.89 -19.11
N ALA A 30 -0.22 -0.64 -19.05
CA ALA A 30 0.30 0.68 -18.67
C ALA A 30 -0.07 1.75 -19.72
N GLY A 31 -0.26 2.99 -19.27
CA GLY A 31 -0.63 4.13 -20.11
C GLY A 31 -2.13 4.22 -20.44
N GLU A 32 -2.94 3.28 -19.99
CA GLU A 32 -4.39 3.29 -20.20
C GLU A 32 -5.09 4.27 -19.25
N ALA A 33 -6.04 5.04 -19.76
CA ALA A 33 -6.90 5.89 -18.95
C ALA A 33 -8.01 5.08 -18.26
N LEU A 34 -8.19 5.29 -16.96
CA LEU A 34 -9.23 4.64 -16.19
C LEU A 34 -10.61 5.15 -16.58
N ASN A 35 -11.58 4.25 -16.61
CA ASN A 35 -12.99 4.53 -16.75
C ASN A 35 -13.76 3.70 -15.71
N ASP A 36 -15.07 3.93 -15.58
CA ASP A 36 -15.89 3.23 -14.58
C ASP A 36 -15.87 1.70 -14.73
N ARG A 37 -15.73 1.20 -15.97
CA ARG A 37 -15.60 -0.24 -16.23
C ARG A 37 -14.29 -0.80 -15.68
N HIS A 38 -13.19 -0.05 -15.82
CA HIS A 38 -11.89 -0.44 -15.27
C HIS A 38 -11.92 -0.51 -13.74
N LEU A 39 -12.55 0.48 -13.09
CA LEU A 39 -12.74 0.49 -11.63
C LEU A 39 -13.55 -0.72 -11.16
N HIS A 40 -14.60 -1.09 -11.91
CA HIS A 40 -15.39 -2.28 -11.60
C HIS A 40 -14.57 -3.58 -11.72
N ILE A 41 -13.76 -3.70 -12.79
CA ILE A 41 -12.87 -4.85 -12.99
C ILE A 41 -11.90 -4.99 -11.81
N PHE A 42 -11.26 -3.90 -11.38
CA PHE A 42 -10.34 -3.93 -10.25
C PHE A 42 -11.01 -4.43 -8.96
N ARG A 43 -12.21 -3.94 -8.64
CA ARG A 43 -12.98 -4.42 -7.47
C ARG A 43 -13.35 -5.90 -7.58
N MET A 44 -13.78 -6.37 -8.75
CA MET A 44 -14.10 -7.78 -8.97
C MET A 44 -12.88 -8.70 -8.77
N TRP A 45 -11.70 -8.25 -9.17
CA TRP A 45 -10.46 -9.02 -9.06
C TRP A 45 -9.73 -8.84 -7.73
N GLY A 46 -10.23 -7.98 -6.84
CA GLY A 46 -9.64 -7.71 -5.53
C GLY A 46 -8.34 -6.91 -5.61
N VAL A 47 -8.20 -6.04 -6.61
CA VAL A 47 -7.09 -5.09 -6.70
C VAL A 47 -7.31 -4.00 -5.66
N VAL A 48 -6.34 -3.84 -4.76
CA VAL A 48 -6.43 -2.91 -3.62
C VAL A 48 -5.82 -1.55 -3.98
N GLU A 49 -4.71 -1.55 -4.71
CA GLU A 49 -3.95 -0.36 -5.08
C GLU A 49 -3.42 -0.48 -6.51
N VAL A 50 -3.26 0.65 -7.19
CA VAL A 50 -2.60 0.74 -8.50
C VAL A 50 -1.68 1.95 -8.56
N GLU A 51 -0.69 1.91 -9.45
CA GLU A 51 0.19 3.05 -9.71
C GLU A 51 -0.36 3.91 -10.86
N ILE A 52 -0.52 5.21 -10.62
CA ILE A 52 -1.00 6.18 -11.63
C ILE A 52 0.09 7.20 -12.02
N VAL A 53 -0.02 7.71 -13.24
CA VAL A 53 0.82 8.79 -13.76
C VAL A 53 0.34 10.11 -13.16
N GLY A 54 1.12 10.69 -12.26
CA GLY A 54 0.84 11.98 -11.63
C GLY A 54 1.69 12.22 -10.39
N GLU A 55 1.75 13.48 -9.96
CA GLU A 55 2.23 13.85 -8.64
C GLU A 55 1.20 13.45 -7.59
N GLU A 56 1.68 12.98 -6.44
CA GLU A 56 0.95 12.44 -5.29
C GLU A 56 -0.47 13.03 -5.15
N ILE A 57 -1.47 12.29 -5.65
CA ILE A 57 -2.74 12.31 -4.96
C ILE A 57 -2.39 11.66 -3.64
N ALA A 58 -2.42 12.45 -2.57
CA ALA A 58 -2.41 11.97 -1.21
C ALA A 58 -3.63 11.05 -1.06
N SER A 59 -3.53 9.84 -1.58
CA SER A 59 -4.27 8.70 -1.07
C SER A 59 -3.86 8.61 0.40
N ASP A 60 -4.80 8.23 1.26
CA ASP A 60 -4.53 7.96 2.67
C ASP A 60 -3.51 6.80 2.89
N ALA A 61 -2.72 6.42 1.87
CA ALA A 61 -1.64 5.45 1.91
C ALA A 61 -0.42 5.92 2.74
N GLU A 62 -0.38 7.19 3.13
CA GLU A 62 0.57 7.71 4.10
C GLU A 62 -0.17 8.55 5.15
N GLN A 63 -1.19 7.97 5.78
CA GLN A 63 -1.23 8.12 7.23
C GLN A 63 -0.05 7.32 7.82
N ASP A 64 1.15 7.84 7.62
CA ASP A 64 2.03 8.09 8.75
C ASP A 64 1.22 8.95 9.74
N GLU A 65 0.22 8.34 10.39
CA GLU A 65 -0.14 8.75 11.73
C GLU A 65 1.16 8.56 12.49
N ILE A 66 1.96 9.63 12.52
CA ILE A 66 2.97 9.85 13.54
C ILE A 66 2.27 9.40 14.81
N PRO A 67 2.70 8.29 15.43
CA PRO A 67 1.98 7.77 16.57
C PRO A 67 1.89 8.88 17.60
N PRO A 68 0.83 8.96 18.40
CA PRO A 68 0.65 10.01 19.39
C PRO A 68 1.77 10.09 20.46
N ASP A 69 2.83 9.29 20.33
CA ASP A 69 4.06 9.37 21.11
C ASP A 69 5.26 8.78 20.31
N PRO A 70 6.25 9.60 19.92
CA PRO A 70 7.47 9.13 19.27
C PRO A 70 8.25 8.08 20.08
N GLU A 71 8.19 8.13 21.41
CA GLU A 71 8.87 7.15 22.28
C GLU A 71 8.19 5.78 22.20
N LEU A 72 6.85 5.76 22.23
CA LEU A 72 6.06 4.54 22.05
C LEU A 72 6.37 3.88 20.70
N HIS A 73 6.43 4.66 19.62
CA HIS A 73 6.75 4.14 18.30
C HIS A 73 8.16 3.54 18.23
N ALA A 74 9.17 4.24 18.77
CA ALA A 74 10.54 3.73 18.83
C ALA A 74 10.64 2.43 19.64
N ARG A 75 9.93 2.35 20.77
CA ARG A 75 9.89 1.15 21.60
C ARG A 75 9.26 -0.04 20.86
N GLU A 76 8.09 0.14 20.26
CA GLU A 76 7.43 -0.96 19.56
C GLU A 76 8.17 -1.39 18.29
N ARG A 77 8.84 -0.44 17.60
CA ARG A 77 9.75 -0.72 16.49
C ARG A 77 10.89 -1.65 16.91
N ALA A 78 11.59 -1.33 18.00
CA ALA A 78 12.72 -2.15 18.47
C ALA A 78 12.28 -3.59 18.79
N VAL A 79 11.10 -3.76 19.40
CA VAL A 79 10.55 -5.10 19.68
C VAL A 79 10.24 -5.86 18.39
N VAL A 80 9.67 -5.21 17.38
CA VAL A 80 9.39 -5.84 16.09
C VAL A 80 10.69 -6.19 15.36
N GLU A 81 11.69 -5.32 15.36
CA GLU A 81 13.00 -5.60 14.76
C GLU A 81 13.67 -6.83 15.39
N GLU A 82 13.56 -7.01 16.71
CA GLU A 82 14.04 -8.21 17.41
C GLU A 82 13.29 -9.47 16.97
N LEU A 83 11.95 -9.42 16.87
CA LEU A 83 11.13 -10.54 16.40
C LEU A 83 11.47 -10.95 14.95
N PHE A 84 11.89 -10.00 14.14
CA PHE A 84 12.23 -10.19 12.73
C PHE A 84 13.74 -10.35 12.48
N ALA A 85 14.58 -10.46 13.51
CA ALA A 85 16.04 -10.45 13.40
C ALA A 85 16.66 -11.52 12.47
N HIS A 86 15.90 -12.57 12.14
CA HIS A 86 16.33 -13.64 11.22
C HIS A 86 15.76 -13.51 9.80
N ASN A 87 15.00 -12.46 9.51
CA ASN A 87 14.46 -12.18 8.19
C ASN A 87 15.36 -11.20 7.45
N ASP A 88 15.30 -11.21 6.12
CA ASP A 88 15.91 -10.14 5.32
C ASP A 88 15.06 -8.86 5.47
N PRO A 89 15.59 -7.80 6.11
CA PRO A 89 14.86 -6.56 6.32
C PRO A 89 14.59 -5.82 5.00
N ASN A 90 15.26 -6.17 3.90
CA ASN A 90 15.03 -5.56 2.59
C ASN A 90 13.98 -6.26 1.75
N HIS A 91 13.56 -7.47 2.14
CA HIS A 91 12.53 -8.18 1.40
C HIS A 91 11.20 -7.42 1.49
N PRO A 92 10.54 -7.08 0.36
CA PRO A 92 9.34 -6.24 0.35
C PRO A 92 8.22 -6.72 1.28
N ALA A 93 7.96 -8.03 1.30
CA ALA A 93 6.94 -8.61 2.19
C ALA A 93 7.29 -8.51 3.68
N ILE A 94 8.59 -8.56 4.04
CA ILE A 94 9.04 -8.44 5.43
C ILE A 94 8.91 -6.99 5.91
N LYS A 95 9.30 -6.03 5.07
CA LYS A 95 9.11 -4.59 5.34
C LYS A 95 7.65 -4.27 5.66
N GLU A 96 6.73 -4.71 4.81
CA GLU A 96 5.30 -4.47 5.04
C GLU A 96 4.77 -5.19 6.27
N LEU A 97 5.20 -6.42 6.52
CA LEU A 97 4.77 -7.16 7.70
C LEU A 97 5.26 -6.48 8.99
N MET A 98 6.51 -6.03 9.03
CA MET A 98 7.06 -5.26 10.15
C MET A 98 6.27 -3.96 10.38
N ARG A 99 5.95 -3.21 9.31
CA ARG A 99 5.15 -1.98 9.38
C ARG A 99 3.77 -2.24 10.02
N VAL A 100 3.04 -3.26 9.53
CA VAL A 100 1.72 -3.64 10.06
C VAL A 100 1.82 -4.11 11.52
N CYS A 101 2.87 -4.85 11.88
CA CYS A 101 3.11 -5.30 13.26
C CYS A 101 3.33 -4.12 14.21
N ILE A 102 4.14 -3.13 13.83
CA ILE A 102 4.38 -1.92 14.64
C ILE A 102 3.06 -1.18 14.87
N HIS A 103 2.31 -0.91 13.81
CA HIS A 103 1.03 -0.20 13.90
C HIS A 103 0.03 -0.91 14.82
N ARG A 104 -0.12 -2.23 14.69
CA ARG A 104 -1.01 -3.04 15.57
C ARG A 104 -0.58 -3.04 17.03
N ARG A 105 0.71 -2.95 17.32
CA ARG A 105 1.22 -2.93 18.70
C ARG A 105 0.95 -1.58 19.36
N ILE A 106 1.17 -0.49 18.63
CA ILE A 106 0.86 0.88 19.08
C ILE A 106 -0.64 1.02 19.35
N ALA A 107 -1.50 0.57 18.42
CA ALA A 107 -2.95 0.62 18.59
C ALA A 107 -3.49 -0.22 19.76
N ARG A 108 -2.72 -1.17 20.29
CA ARG A 108 -3.06 -1.95 21.50
C ARG A 108 -2.52 -1.34 22.79
N ALA A 109 -1.53 -0.45 22.68
CA ALA A 109 -0.85 0.18 23.81
C ALA A 109 -1.42 1.56 24.17
N ALA A 110 -2.15 2.19 23.23
CA ALA A 110 -2.97 3.39 23.44
C ALA A 110 -4.34 3.02 24.04
#